data_AF-K1RHU8-F1
#
_entry.id   AF-K1RHU8-F1
#
_cell.length_a   1.000
_cell.length_b   1.000
_cell.length_c   1.000
_cell.angle_alpha   90.00
_cell.angle_beta   90.00
_cell.angle_gamma   90.00
#
_symmetry.space_group_name_H-M   'P 1'
#
loop_
_entity.id
_entity.type
_entity.pdbx_description
1 polymer ?
#
loop_
_entity_poly.entity_id
_entity_poly.type
_entity_poly.pdbx_seq_one_letter_code
_entity_poly.pdbx_strand_id
1 'polypeptide(L)'
;MSSMKDKMHTGELYLPGDEEIMRHQLKRLDMLYDFNMTRPTELKKREEMLREMFAEIGDDCYIEPPFHSNFGGEHVHFGNHIYANFGLTLVDDTHIYVGDNTMFGPHVTVATAGHPIDPTLRAKEYQY
;
A
#
# COMPACT_ATOMS: atom_id res chain seq x y z
N MET A 1 12.97 -4.69 -23.10
CA MET A 1 12.92 -3.56 -22.17
C MET A 1 12.06 -3.98 -21.00
N SER A 2 12.38 -3.57 -19.77
CA SER A 2 11.52 -3.85 -18.61
C SER A 2 10.14 -3.24 -18.82
N SER A 3 9.08 -3.91 -18.37
CA SER A 3 7.72 -3.37 -18.39
C SER A 3 7.61 -2.16 -17.47
N MET A 4 6.55 -1.34 -17.61
CA MET A 4 6.32 -0.23 -16.68
C MET A 4 6.11 -0.74 -15.24
N LYS A 5 5.44 -1.88 -15.10
CA LYS A 5 5.24 -2.54 -13.82
C LYS A 5 6.55 -2.95 -13.17
N ASP A 6 7.50 -3.52 -13.93
CA ASP A 6 8.81 -3.87 -13.36
C ASP A 6 9.56 -2.62 -12.88
N LYS A 7 9.46 -1.51 -13.63
CA LYS A 7 10.15 -0.25 -13.32
C LYS A 7 9.67 0.40 -12.02
N MET A 8 8.43 0.14 -11.59
CA MET A 8 7.91 0.59 -10.30
C MET A 8 8.81 0.20 -9.13
N HIS A 9 9.59 -0.87 -9.26
CA HIS A 9 10.40 -1.41 -8.17
C HIS A 9 11.91 -1.16 -8.37
N THR A 10 12.31 -0.42 -9.40
CA THR A 10 13.73 -0.18 -9.72
C THR A 10 14.19 1.25 -9.42
N GLY A 11 13.28 2.17 -9.11
CA GLY A 11 13.54 3.61 -8.97
C GLY A 11 13.71 4.33 -10.31
N GLU A 12 13.49 3.63 -11.43
CA GLU A 12 13.34 4.25 -12.73
C GLU A 12 11.99 4.96 -12.86
N LEU A 13 11.89 5.93 -13.78
CA LEU A 13 10.60 6.51 -14.12
C LEU A 13 9.68 5.46 -14.72
N TYR A 14 8.48 5.33 -14.16
CA TYR A 14 7.40 4.52 -14.70
C TYR A 14 6.16 5.37 -14.94
N LEU A 15 5.28 4.90 -15.82
CA LEU A 15 4.00 5.52 -16.10
C LEU A 15 2.92 4.80 -15.27
N PRO A 16 2.38 5.41 -14.20
CA PRO A 16 1.35 4.76 -13.38
C PRO A 16 0.04 4.51 -14.13
N GLY A 17 -0.23 5.28 -15.19
CA GLY A 17 -1.38 5.10 -16.08
C GLY A 17 -1.25 3.95 -17.08
N ASP A 18 -0.22 3.11 -16.97
CA ASP A 18 -0.13 1.89 -17.77
C ASP A 18 -1.32 0.95 -17.48
N GLU A 19 -1.91 0.39 -18.53
CA GLU A 19 -3.14 -0.42 -18.42
C GLU A 19 -2.98 -1.66 -17.54
N GLU A 20 -1.78 -2.26 -17.48
CA GLU A 20 -1.52 -3.40 -16.61
C GLU A 20 -1.52 -2.97 -15.15
N ILE A 21 -0.80 -1.88 -14.84
CA ILE A 21 -0.72 -1.30 -13.50
C ILE A 21 -2.11 -0.90 -13.02
N MET A 22 -2.85 -0.12 -13.80
CA MET A 22 -4.17 0.38 -13.41
C MET A 22 -5.16 -0.76 -13.14
N ARG A 23 -5.22 -1.76 -14.02
CA ARG A 23 -6.13 -2.90 -13.86
C ARG A 23 -5.82 -3.67 -12.58
N HIS A 24 -4.54 -3.85 -12.29
CA HIS A 24 -4.09 -4.53 -11.09
C HIS A 24 -4.40 -3.71 -9.84
N GLN A 25 -4.08 -2.41 -9.87
CA GLN A 25 -4.37 -1.46 -8.81
C GLN A 25 -5.86 -1.45 -8.42
N LEU A 26 -6.76 -1.41 -9.40
CA LEU A 26 -8.21 -1.42 -9.14
C LEU A 26 -8.66 -2.66 -8.37
N LYS A 27 -8.17 -3.85 -8.72
CA LYS A 27 -8.47 -5.08 -7.98
C LYS A 27 -8.03 -4.98 -6.52
N ARG A 28 -6.87 -4.38 -6.27
CA ARG A 28 -6.33 -4.20 -4.92
C ARG A 28 -7.15 -3.17 -4.12
N LEU A 29 -7.60 -2.11 -4.77
CA LEU A 29 -8.44 -1.09 -4.17
C LEU A 29 -9.83 -1.61 -3.79
N ASP A 30 -10.40 -2.56 -4.55
CA ASP A 30 -11.64 -3.24 -4.17
C ASP A 30 -11.49 -3.99 -2.83
N MET A 31 -10.40 -4.74 -2.65
CA MET A 31 -10.12 -5.44 -1.39
C MET A 31 -9.93 -4.45 -0.22
N LEU A 32 -9.22 -3.35 -0.46
CA LEU A 32 -9.02 -2.29 0.52
C LEU A 32 -10.36 -1.64 0.94
N TYR A 33 -11.25 -1.42 -0.03
CA TYR A 33 -12.58 -0.89 0.24
C TYR A 33 -13.36 -1.84 1.17
N ASP A 34 -13.38 -3.14 0.86
CA ASP A 34 -14.07 -4.13 1.68
C ASP A 34 -13.50 -4.19 3.10
N PHE A 35 -12.16 -4.10 3.26
CA PHE A 35 -11.52 -4.07 4.57
C PHE A 35 -12.00 -2.88 5.40
N ASN A 36 -12.02 -1.70 4.78
CA ASN A 36 -12.45 -0.46 5.43
C ASN A 36 -13.93 -0.46 5.85
N MET A 37 -14.76 -1.26 5.19
CA MET A 37 -16.19 -1.39 5.48
C MET A 37 -16.52 -2.44 6.55
N THR A 38 -15.50 -3.15 7.08
CA THR A 38 -15.70 -4.11 8.17
C THR A 38 -16.11 -3.42 9.48
N ARG A 39 -17.03 -4.04 10.22
CA ARG A 39 -17.44 -3.59 11.55
C ARG A 39 -16.32 -3.80 12.57
N PRO A 40 -16.25 -2.98 13.64
CA PRO A 40 -15.27 -3.17 14.72
C PRO A 40 -15.33 -4.55 15.39
N THR A 41 -16.48 -5.22 15.36
CA THR A 41 -16.66 -6.57 15.92
C THR A 41 -16.18 -7.71 15.02
N GLU A 42 -15.80 -7.42 13.76
CA GLU A 42 -15.35 -8.41 12.78
C GLU A 42 -13.83 -8.62 12.82
N LEU A 43 -13.23 -8.72 14.03
CA LEU A 43 -11.78 -8.75 14.22
C LEU A 43 -11.08 -9.87 13.44
N LYS A 44 -11.62 -11.10 13.49
CA LYS A 44 -11.05 -12.24 12.77
C LYS A 44 -11.07 -12.05 11.26
N LYS A 45 -12.16 -11.50 10.72
CA LYS A 45 -12.29 -11.19 9.30
C LYS A 45 -11.28 -10.13 8.88
N ARG A 46 -11.07 -9.09 9.69
CA ARG A 46 -10.04 -8.07 9.44
C ARG A 46 -8.66 -8.71 9.35
N GLU A 47 -8.31 -9.60 10.27
CA GLU A 47 -7.04 -10.32 10.26
C GLU A 47 -6.87 -11.16 8.98
N GLU A 48 -7.87 -11.96 8.63
CA GLU A 48 -7.86 -12.79 7.40
C GLU A 48 -7.70 -11.94 6.15
N MET A 49 -8.43 -10.82 6.05
CA MET A 49 -8.31 -9.89 4.93
C MET A 49 -6.93 -9.25 4.84
N LEU A 50 -6.33 -8.84 5.96
CA LEU A 50 -4.98 -8.29 5.97
C LEU A 50 -3.94 -9.32 5.48
N ARG A 51 -4.09 -10.60 5.84
CA ARG A 51 -3.23 -11.69 5.35
C ARG A 51 -3.38 -11.96 3.85
N GLU A 52 -4.57 -11.76 3.29
CA GLU A 52 -4.79 -11.85 1.83
C GLU A 52 -4.31 -10.58 1.09
N MET A 53 -4.32 -9.44 1.79
CA MET A 53 -3.97 -8.16 1.22
C MET A 53 -2.44 -7.94 1.18
N PHE A 54 -1.73 -8.19 2.28
CA PHE A 54 -0.34 -7.78 2.40
C PHE A 54 0.60 -8.77 1.67
N ALA A 55 1.77 -8.30 1.22
CA ALA A 55 2.82 -9.22 0.75
C ALA A 55 3.22 -10.17 1.89
N GLU A 56 3.47 -9.59 3.07
CA GLU A 56 3.78 -10.31 4.29
C GLU A 56 3.15 -9.56 5.47
N ILE A 57 2.52 -10.30 6.38
CA ILE A 57 2.05 -9.75 7.66
C ILE A 57 2.25 -10.79 8.76
N GLY A 58 3.03 -10.41 9.77
CA GLY A 58 3.31 -11.24 10.94
C GLY A 58 2.10 -11.38 11.86
N ASP A 59 2.29 -12.14 12.93
CA ASP A 59 1.25 -12.38 13.92
C ASP A 59 0.97 -11.14 14.77
N ASP A 60 -0.24 -11.09 15.34
CA ASP A 60 -0.69 -10.02 16.25
C ASP A 60 -0.62 -8.60 15.66
N CYS A 61 -0.79 -8.47 14.34
CA CYS A 61 -0.91 -7.18 13.66
C CYS A 61 -2.34 -6.66 13.67
N TYR A 62 -2.50 -5.35 13.87
CA TYR A 62 -3.80 -4.69 13.90
C TYR A 62 -3.73 -3.30 13.28
N ILE A 63 -4.64 -3.04 12.33
CA ILE A 63 -4.78 -1.75 11.65
C ILE A 63 -6.19 -1.24 11.87
N GLU A 64 -6.33 -0.05 12.44
CA GLU A 64 -7.61 0.62 12.57
C GLU A 64 -8.08 1.20 11.23
N PRO A 65 -9.27 0.81 10.72
CA PRO A 65 -9.87 1.48 9.58
C PRO A 65 -10.30 2.93 9.90
N PRO A 66 -10.19 3.87 8.95
CA PRO A 66 -9.81 3.65 7.56
C PRO A 66 -8.29 3.51 7.39
N PHE A 67 -7.91 2.54 6.56
CA PHE A 67 -6.58 2.34 5.99
C PHE A 67 -6.57 2.83 4.54
N HIS A 68 -5.53 3.54 4.13
CA HIS A 68 -5.36 4.05 2.78
C HIS A 68 -4.08 3.49 2.15
N SER A 69 -4.16 3.03 0.90
CA SER A 69 -3.01 2.54 0.16
C SER A 69 -3.26 2.55 -1.34
N ASN A 70 -2.20 2.66 -2.15
CA ASN A 70 -2.31 2.65 -3.61
C ASN A 70 -2.55 1.23 -4.14
N PHE A 71 -1.91 0.22 -3.55
CA PHE A 71 -2.01 -1.19 -3.96
C PHE A 71 -2.63 -2.10 -2.88
N GLY A 72 -3.43 -1.52 -1.99
CA GLY A 72 -4.15 -2.24 -0.95
C GLY A 72 -3.24 -3.09 -0.07
N GLY A 73 -2.03 -2.63 0.23
CA GLY A 73 -1.04 -3.32 1.05
C GLY A 73 -0.18 -4.35 0.31
N GLU A 74 -0.36 -4.56 -1.00
CA GLU A 74 0.29 -5.64 -1.75
C GLU A 74 1.82 -5.62 -1.69
N HIS A 75 2.43 -4.44 -1.57
CA HIS A 75 3.90 -4.33 -1.49
C HIS A 75 4.39 -4.13 -0.05
N VAL A 76 3.53 -4.28 0.94
CA VAL A 76 3.83 -4.02 2.34
C VAL A 76 4.20 -5.30 3.05
N HIS A 77 5.33 -5.25 3.75
CA HIS A 77 5.92 -6.35 4.52
C HIS A 77 5.96 -5.95 5.98
N PHE A 78 5.03 -6.49 6.75
CA PHE A 78 4.87 -6.25 8.17
C PHE A 78 5.42 -7.42 8.97
N GLY A 79 6.31 -7.11 9.92
CA GLY A 79 6.73 -8.04 10.97
C GLY A 79 5.61 -8.37 11.96
N ASN A 80 5.97 -8.90 13.12
CA ASN A 80 5.02 -9.28 14.17
C ASN A 80 4.65 -8.09 15.07
N HIS A 81 3.47 -8.13 15.69
CA HIS A 81 3.03 -7.17 16.71
C HIS A 81 3.03 -5.71 16.22
N ILE A 82 2.57 -5.47 14.99
CA ILE A 82 2.44 -4.11 14.45
C ILE A 82 1.05 -3.56 14.78
N TYR A 83 1.02 -2.38 15.38
CA TYR A 83 -0.20 -1.64 15.63
C TYR A 83 -0.23 -0.38 14.77
N ALA A 84 -1.32 -0.15 14.05
CA ALA A 84 -1.57 1.10 13.35
C ALA A 84 -2.90 1.72 13.78
N ASN A 85 -2.80 2.96 14.27
CA ASN A 85 -3.97 3.74 14.65
C ASN A 85 -4.69 4.31 13.41
N PHE A 86 -5.82 4.99 13.64
CA PHE A 86 -6.71 5.48 12.59
C PHE A 86 -6.00 6.30 11.51
N GLY A 87 -6.38 6.04 10.25
CA GLY A 87 -5.98 6.87 9.11
C GLY A 87 -4.54 6.64 8.63
N LEU A 88 -3.97 5.45 8.87
CA LEU A 88 -2.70 5.07 8.26
C LEU A 88 -2.80 5.15 6.73
N THR A 89 -1.82 5.81 6.12
CA THR A 89 -1.69 5.91 4.66
C THR A 89 -0.34 5.32 4.22
N LEU A 90 -0.38 4.27 3.40
CA LEU A 90 0.80 3.64 2.82
C LEU A 90 0.76 3.80 1.30
N VAL A 91 1.52 4.75 0.75
CA VAL A 91 1.68 4.93 -0.70
C VAL A 91 2.69 3.87 -1.18
N ASP A 92 2.18 2.65 -1.35
CA ASP A 92 2.91 1.39 -1.56
C ASP A 92 3.07 1.03 -3.05
N ASP A 93 3.44 2.00 -3.89
CA ASP A 93 3.80 1.73 -5.29
C ASP A 93 5.01 0.80 -5.40
N THR A 94 5.90 0.81 -4.40
CA THR A 94 6.90 -0.24 -4.20
C THR A 94 6.98 -0.64 -2.73
N HIS A 95 7.99 -1.45 -2.40
CA HIS A 95 8.07 -2.17 -1.15
C HIS A 95 8.23 -1.27 0.07
N ILE A 96 7.40 -1.53 1.08
CA ILE A 96 7.49 -0.94 2.42
C ILE A 96 7.80 -2.08 3.39
N TYR A 97 8.88 -1.95 4.15
CA TYR A 97 9.27 -2.93 5.17
C TYR A 97 9.15 -2.31 6.56
N VAL A 98 8.41 -2.96 7.45
CA VAL A 98 8.21 -2.53 8.84
C VAL A 98 8.53 -3.68 9.79
N GLY A 99 9.45 -3.44 10.71
CA GLY A 99 9.91 -4.44 11.68
C GLY A 99 8.95 -4.67 12.84
N ASP A 100 9.21 -5.75 13.58
CA ASP A 100 8.41 -6.18 14.73
C ASP A 100 8.22 -5.11 15.80
N ASN A 101 7.08 -5.16 16.50
CA ASN A 101 6.73 -4.28 17.63
C ASN A 101 6.65 -2.79 17.27
N THR A 102 6.37 -2.47 16.01
CA THR A 102 6.20 -1.07 15.56
C THR A 102 4.78 -0.58 15.86
N MET A 103 4.68 0.65 16.36
CA MET A 103 3.40 1.32 16.59
C MET A 103 3.31 2.61 15.77
N PHE A 104 2.37 2.68 14.84
CA PHE A 104 2.02 3.90 14.12
C PHE A 104 0.99 4.72 14.91
N GLY A 105 1.27 6.00 15.08
CA GLY A 105 0.29 6.97 15.58
C GLY A 105 -0.85 7.21 14.57
N PRO A 106 -1.86 8.00 14.94
CA PRO A 106 -2.93 8.40 14.03
C PRO A 106 -2.41 9.22 12.85
N HIS A 107 -2.99 9.03 11.67
CA HIS A 107 -2.71 9.81 10.46
C HIS A 107 -1.24 9.83 10.01
N VAL A 108 -0.51 8.74 10.23
CA VAL A 108 0.83 8.58 9.67
C VAL A 108 0.73 8.28 8.17
N THR A 109 1.59 8.94 7.39
CA THR A 109 1.79 8.65 5.97
C THR A 109 3.21 8.12 5.74
N VAL A 110 3.31 6.95 5.13
CA VAL A 110 4.57 6.40 4.58
C VAL A 110 4.41 6.36 3.07
N ALA A 111 5.33 6.99 2.33
CA ALA A 111 5.22 7.08 0.89
C ALA A 111 6.50 6.65 0.17
N THR A 112 6.34 5.73 -0.77
CA THR A 112 7.43 5.24 -1.63
C THR A 112 7.47 6.01 -2.96
N ALA A 113 6.31 6.34 -3.52
CA ALA A 113 6.21 7.06 -4.78
C ALA A 113 6.51 8.55 -4.64
N GLY A 114 7.10 9.10 -5.69
CA GLY A 114 7.29 10.53 -5.88
C GLY A 114 7.03 10.97 -7.31
N HIS A 115 7.00 12.28 -7.54
CA HIS A 115 6.89 12.84 -8.89
C HIS A 115 8.18 13.56 -9.31
N PRO A 116 8.52 13.56 -10.61
CA PRO A 116 9.56 14.41 -11.15
C PRO A 116 9.41 15.87 -10.75
N ILE A 117 10.50 16.48 -10.29
CA ILE A 117 10.59 17.93 -10.07
C ILE A 117 10.45 18.66 -11.41
N ASP A 118 11.04 18.10 -12.48
CA ASP A 118 10.92 18.61 -13.85
C ASP A 118 9.45 18.60 -14.31
N PRO A 119 8.85 19.78 -14.57
CA PRO A 119 7.46 19.88 -14.99
C PRO A 119 7.19 19.21 -16.35
N THR A 120 8.18 19.09 -17.22
CA THR A 120 8.00 18.44 -18.54
C THR A 120 7.82 16.93 -18.43
N LEU A 121 8.42 16.31 -17.41
CA LEU A 121 8.22 14.90 -17.08
C LEU A 121 6.91 14.69 -16.33
N ARG A 122 6.60 15.58 -15.39
CA ARG A 122 5.33 15.52 -14.64
C ARG A 122 4.11 15.80 -15.50
N ALA A 123 4.23 16.61 -16.56
CA ALA A 123 3.18 16.80 -17.57
C ALA A 123 2.87 15.53 -18.38
N LYS A 124 3.76 14.54 -18.33
CA LYS A 124 3.56 13.19 -18.88
C LYS A 124 3.14 12.19 -17.80
N GLU A 125 2.85 12.67 -16.60
CA GLU A 125 2.36 11.89 -15.45
C GLU A 125 3.31 10.81 -14.94
N TYR A 126 4.61 10.91 -15.24
CA TYR A 126 5.59 9.97 -14.69
C TYR A 126 5.69 10.05 -13.17
N GLN A 127 6.04 8.91 -12.58
CA GLN A 127 6.39 8.73 -11.17
C GLN A 127 7.75 8.04 -11.03
N TYR A 128 8.36 8.20 -9.85
CA TYR A 128 9.49 7.38 -9.38
C TYR A 128 8.99 6.27 -8.50
#